data_AF-C4V6S4-F1
#
_entry.id   AF-C4V6S4-F1
#
_cell.length_a   1.000
_cell.length_b   1.000
_cell.length_c   1.000
_cell.angle_alpha   90.00
_cell.angle_beta   90.00
_cell.angle_gamma   90.00
#
_symmetry.space_group_name_H-M   'P 1'
#
loop_
_entity.id
_entity.type
_entity.pdbx_description
1 polymer ?
#
loop_
_entity_poly.entity_id
_entity_poly.type
_entity_poly.pdbx_seq_one_letter_code
_entity_poly.pdbx_strand_id
1 'polypeptide(L)'
;MELTLLKNQEYRVEVNDTQKFKVMVMSGSAEIKGQELINEKWYTIKNTKTVIFTYTGCKLKIDGTCDLQFISNNTNVPDILKLFTSLINKECNDKTFMVVGKGRTTFCTTIINYFIRLHKKVLFTEIDLKKGNIFPGSLSTIHVDTLVEYNEHFKLSNVLSFYYGSTEIKNKDLYTLLLSRLKEAIDKKK
;
A
#
# COMPACT_ATOMS: atom_id res chain seq x y z
N MET A 1 -11.40 -2.55 24.56
CA MET A 1 -12.17 -1.31 24.29
C MET A 1 -13.01 -1.52 23.05
N GLU A 2 -14.24 -1.01 23.00
CA GLU A 2 -15.05 -0.99 21.79
C GLU A 2 -15.12 0.43 21.23
N LEU A 3 -15.08 0.55 19.90
CA LEU A 3 -15.03 1.81 19.19
C LEU A 3 -15.98 1.74 17.99
N THR A 4 -16.73 2.79 17.72
CA THR A 4 -17.56 2.88 16.51
C THR A 4 -16.95 3.92 15.57
N LEU A 5 -16.74 3.51 14.31
CA LEU A 5 -16.39 4.41 13.22
C LEU A 5 -17.63 4.66 12.37
N LEU A 6 -17.93 5.93 12.11
CA LEU A 6 -18.96 6.35 11.19
C LEU A 6 -18.46 6.29 9.75
N LYS A 7 -19.38 6.44 8.79
CA LYS A 7 -19.07 6.52 7.37
C LYS A 7 -17.94 7.51 7.08
N ASN A 8 -16.96 7.08 6.28
CA ASN A 8 -15.80 7.85 5.85
C ASN A 8 -14.91 8.35 7.00
N GLN A 9 -14.96 7.68 8.16
CA GLN A 9 -14.00 7.92 9.23
C GLN A 9 -12.84 6.93 9.15
N GLU A 10 -11.73 7.34 9.76
CA GLU A 10 -10.59 6.49 9.94
C GLU A 10 -10.07 6.52 11.37
N TYR A 11 -9.62 5.36 11.85
CA TYR A 11 -8.93 5.22 13.12
C TYR A 11 -7.44 5.18 12.87
N ARG A 12 -6.73 6.20 13.34
CA ARG A 12 -5.27 6.32 13.19
C ARG A 12 -4.61 5.76 14.43
N VAL A 13 -3.62 4.89 14.22
CA VAL A 13 -2.85 4.27 15.31
C VAL A 13 -1.36 4.34 15.03
N GLU A 14 -0.59 4.56 16.07
CA GLU A 14 0.88 4.50 16.08
C GLU A 14 1.30 3.49 17.13
N VAL A 15 1.84 2.36 16.67
CA VAL A 15 2.19 1.22 17.51
C VAL A 15 3.69 0.98 17.45
N ASN A 16 4.33 0.93 18.61
CA ASN A 16 5.75 0.63 18.75
C ASN A 16 6.04 -0.89 18.83
N ASP A 17 7.31 -1.27 18.76
CA ASP A 17 7.77 -2.67 18.81
C ASP A 17 7.39 -3.42 20.09
N THR A 18 7.31 -2.72 21.22
CA THR A 18 7.04 -3.32 22.55
C THR A 18 5.55 -3.48 22.84
N GLN A 19 4.69 -2.87 22.03
CA GLN A 19 3.26 -2.81 22.26
C GLN A 19 2.54 -3.98 21.58
N LYS A 20 1.52 -4.50 22.25
CA LYS A 20 0.62 -5.51 21.70
C LYS A 20 -0.70 -4.83 21.36
N PHE A 21 -0.83 -4.33 20.14
CA PHE A 21 -2.08 -3.72 19.68
C PHE A 21 -2.81 -4.68 18.75
N LYS A 22 -4.06 -5.02 19.08
CA LYS A 22 -4.91 -5.85 18.24
C LYS A 22 -6.24 -5.17 17.98
N VAL A 23 -6.73 -5.37 16.76
CA VAL A 23 -8.05 -4.89 16.34
C VAL A 23 -8.84 -6.02 15.72
N MET A 24 -10.15 -6.02 15.95
CA MET A 24 -11.11 -6.91 15.33
C MET A 24 -12.30 -6.08 14.85
N VAL A 25 -12.81 -6.38 13.65
CA VAL A 25 -14.08 -5.82 13.19
C VAL A 25 -15.20 -6.69 13.75
N MET A 26 -16.06 -6.10 14.57
CA MET A 26 -17.23 -6.79 15.16
C MET A 26 -18.40 -6.80 14.18
N SER A 27 -18.60 -5.70 13.46
CA SER A 27 -19.67 -5.54 12.48
C SER A 27 -19.38 -4.40 11.51
N GLY A 28 -19.95 -4.45 10.31
CA GLY A 28 -19.71 -3.45 9.26
C GLY A 28 -18.53 -3.82 8.37
N SER A 29 -17.90 -2.83 7.75
CA SER A 29 -16.73 -3.02 6.89
C SER A 29 -15.58 -2.11 7.30
N ALA A 30 -14.35 -2.62 7.26
CA ALA A 30 -13.15 -1.82 7.48
C ALA A 30 -11.99 -2.32 6.61
N GLU A 31 -11.06 -1.44 6.28
CA GLU A 31 -9.88 -1.81 5.51
C GLU A 31 -8.60 -1.12 6.04
N ILE A 32 -7.47 -1.78 5.80
CA ILE A 32 -6.12 -1.22 6.00
C ILE A 32 -5.40 -1.28 4.65
N LYS A 33 -5.01 -0.12 4.10
CA LYS A 33 -4.32 -0.02 2.80
C LYS A 33 -5.03 -0.81 1.69
N GLY A 34 -6.37 -0.76 1.65
CA GLY A 34 -7.20 -1.47 0.68
C GLY A 34 -7.38 -2.99 0.91
N GLN A 35 -6.72 -3.60 1.91
CA GLN A 35 -7.07 -4.93 2.39
C GLN A 35 -8.30 -4.84 3.29
N GLU A 36 -9.36 -5.53 2.88
CA GLU A 36 -10.57 -5.68 3.68
C GLU A 36 -10.31 -6.58 4.89
N LEU A 37 -10.79 -6.15 6.06
CA LEU A 37 -10.66 -6.90 7.30
C LEU A 37 -11.86 -7.83 7.49
N ILE A 38 -11.60 -9.08 7.82
CA ILE A 38 -12.60 -10.11 8.06
C ILE A 38 -13.20 -9.87 9.45
N ASN A 39 -14.54 -9.92 9.54
CA ASN A 39 -15.23 -9.82 10.81
C ASN A 39 -14.85 -10.96 11.74
N GLU A 40 -14.83 -10.69 13.04
CA GLU A 40 -14.52 -11.67 14.09
C GLU A 40 -13.10 -12.28 13.99
N LYS A 41 -12.20 -11.67 13.20
CA LYS A 41 -10.78 -12.01 13.14
C LYS A 41 -9.93 -10.96 13.85
N TRP A 42 -9.00 -11.40 14.69
CA TRP A 42 -8.00 -10.52 15.32
C TRP A 42 -6.83 -10.22 14.36
N TYR A 43 -6.53 -8.93 14.20
CA TYR A 43 -5.39 -8.42 13.45
C TYR A 43 -4.40 -7.79 14.43
N THR A 44 -3.14 -8.23 14.42
CA THR A 44 -2.11 -7.72 15.34
C THR A 44 -1.25 -6.71 14.61
N ILE A 45 -1.32 -5.45 15.04
CA ILE A 45 -0.54 -4.35 14.48
C ILE A 45 0.71 -4.16 15.33
N LYS A 46 1.88 -4.09 14.71
CA LYS A 46 3.17 -3.92 15.38
C LYS A 46 4.08 -2.99 14.58
N ASN A 47 4.86 -2.18 15.28
CA ASN A 47 5.90 -1.32 14.72
C ASN A 47 5.50 -0.55 13.46
N THR A 48 4.34 0.11 13.50
CA THR A 48 3.86 0.85 12.34
C THR A 48 2.89 1.94 12.75
N LYS A 49 2.88 2.99 11.94
CA LYS A 49 1.77 3.95 11.85
C LYS A 49 0.82 3.42 10.79
N THR A 50 -0.45 3.26 11.12
CA THR A 50 -1.44 2.79 10.17
C THR A 50 -2.81 3.42 10.43
N VAL A 51 -3.69 3.19 9.47
CA VAL A 51 -5.03 3.75 9.43
C VAL A 51 -5.99 2.61 9.12
N ILE A 52 -7.02 2.47 9.96
CA ILE A 52 -8.15 1.56 9.74
C ILE A 52 -9.31 2.44 9.25
N PHE A 53 -9.70 2.29 8.00
CA PHE A 53 -10.70 3.13 7.35
C PHE A 53 -12.01 2.38 7.14
N THR A 54 -13.14 3.10 7.13
CA THR A 54 -14.44 2.53 6.75
C THR A 54 -15.23 3.42 5.79
N TYR A 55 -15.76 2.82 4.72
CA TYR A 55 -16.65 3.50 3.75
C TYR A 55 -18.10 3.60 4.24
N THR A 56 -18.56 2.65 5.06
CA THR A 56 -19.98 2.52 5.44
C THR A 56 -20.21 2.72 6.93
N GLY A 57 -19.16 2.66 7.74
CA GLY A 57 -19.23 2.55 9.19
C GLY A 57 -18.96 1.13 9.66
N CYS A 58 -18.37 1.00 10.85
CA CYS A 58 -18.08 -0.27 11.49
C CYS A 58 -17.95 -0.14 13.01
N LYS A 59 -18.01 -1.29 13.70
CA LYS A 59 -17.67 -1.41 15.13
C LYS A 59 -16.38 -2.20 15.25
N LEU A 60 -15.41 -1.64 15.96
CA LEU A 60 -14.11 -2.24 16.22
C LEU A 60 -14.02 -2.66 17.69
N LYS A 61 -13.42 -3.82 17.94
CA LYS A 61 -12.95 -4.24 19.25
C LYS A 61 -11.43 -4.15 19.27
N ILE A 62 -10.90 -3.50 20.28
CA ILE A 62 -9.49 -3.19 20.45
C ILE A 62 -8.98 -3.86 21.71
N ASP A 63 -7.85 -4.53 21.60
CA ASP A 63 -7.12 -5.16 22.69
C ASP A 63 -5.68 -4.62 22.74
N GLY A 64 -5.26 -4.18 23.93
CA GLY A 64 -3.98 -3.55 24.20
C GLY A 64 -3.95 -2.02 24.06
N THR A 65 -2.73 -1.47 24.08
CA THR A 65 -2.45 -0.03 24.06
C THR A 65 -1.43 0.31 22.99
N CYS A 66 -1.44 1.57 22.54
CA CYS A 66 -0.46 2.11 21.60
C CYS A 66 -0.13 3.57 21.94
N ASP A 67 0.93 4.13 21.35
CA ASP A 67 1.44 5.47 21.67
C ASP A 67 0.42 6.56 21.35
N LEU A 68 -0.26 6.41 20.22
CA LEU A 68 -1.23 7.37 19.74
C LEU A 68 -2.36 6.67 19.00
N GLN A 69 -3.58 7.00 19.39
CA GLN A 69 -4.80 6.50 18.78
C GLN A 69 -5.91 7.55 18.79
N PHE A 70 -6.52 7.81 17.63
CA PHE A 70 -7.67 8.71 17.55
C PHE A 70 -8.49 8.49 16.28
N ILE A 71 -9.77 8.87 16.33
CA ILE A 71 -10.65 8.90 15.15
C ILE A 71 -10.42 10.21 14.40
N SER A 72 -10.31 10.13 13.08
CA SER A 72 -10.26 11.29 12.19
C SER A 72 -11.36 11.24 11.13
N ASN A 73 -11.92 12.40 10.84
CA ASN A 73 -12.83 12.60 9.70
C ASN A 73 -12.08 13.10 8.45
N ASN A 74 -10.79 13.42 8.58
CA ASN A 74 -9.98 13.96 7.51
C ASN A 74 -9.18 12.82 6.86
N THR A 75 -9.74 12.25 5.79
CA THR A 75 -9.16 11.12 5.08
C THR A 75 -9.05 11.43 3.58
N ASN A 76 -8.04 10.85 2.92
CA ASN A 76 -7.91 10.89 1.47
C ASN A 76 -8.37 9.58 0.80
N VAL A 77 -8.78 8.56 1.57
CA VAL A 77 -9.15 7.24 1.04
C VAL A 77 -10.30 7.30 0.04
N PRO A 78 -11.38 8.09 0.26
CA PRO A 78 -12.44 8.28 -0.75
C PRO A 78 -11.94 8.84 -2.08
N ASP A 79 -10.95 9.74 -2.06
CA ASP A 79 -10.40 10.32 -3.29
C ASP A 79 -9.49 9.34 -4.04
N ILE A 80 -8.76 8.49 -3.30
CA ILE A 80 -8.02 7.36 -3.89
C ILE A 80 -8.98 6.41 -4.62
N LEU A 81 -10.14 6.10 -4.02
CA LEU A 81 -11.15 5.27 -4.67
C LEU A 81 -11.75 5.94 -5.90
N LYS A 82 -12.07 7.24 -5.85
CA LYS A 82 -12.55 7.97 -7.04
C LYS A 82 -11.54 7.91 -8.19
N LEU A 83 -10.26 8.11 -7.88
CA LEU A 83 -9.19 7.99 -8.87
C LEU A 83 -9.11 6.57 -9.44
N PHE A 84 -9.15 5.55 -8.58
CA PHE A 84 -9.18 4.15 -9.01
C PHE A 84 -10.35 3.86 -9.94
N THR A 85 -11.56 4.31 -9.58
CA THR A 85 -12.75 4.17 -10.42
C THR A 85 -12.58 4.86 -11.78
N SER A 86 -11.92 6.02 -11.83
CA SER A 86 -11.57 6.67 -13.10
C SER A 86 -10.59 5.85 -13.94
N LEU A 87 -9.59 5.22 -13.32
CA LEU A 87 -8.59 4.39 -13.99
C LEU A 87 -9.19 3.11 -14.58
N ILE A 88 -10.19 2.50 -13.92
CA ILE A 88 -10.85 1.30 -14.44
C ILE A 88 -11.87 1.61 -15.54
N ASN A 89 -12.48 2.79 -15.51
CA ASN A 89 -13.56 3.17 -16.43
C ASN A 89 -13.06 3.81 -17.73
N LYS A 90 -11.87 4.42 -17.72
CA LYS A 90 -11.27 4.90 -18.95
C LYS A 90 -10.82 3.71 -19.80
N GLU A 91 -11.21 3.69 -21.08
CA GLU A 91 -10.48 3.01 -22.16
C GLU A 91 -9.12 3.72 -22.39
N CYS A 92 -8.38 4.00 -21.31
CA CYS A 92 -7.09 4.67 -21.41
C CYS A 92 -6.10 3.68 -22.01
N ASN A 93 -5.58 4.01 -23.20
CA ASN A 93 -4.45 3.30 -23.79
C ASN A 93 -3.22 3.30 -22.86
N ASP A 94 -3.06 4.37 -22.06
CA ASP A 94 -1.99 4.46 -21.06
C ASP A 94 -2.42 3.88 -19.70
N LYS A 95 -2.10 2.59 -19.52
CA LYS A 95 -2.28 1.84 -18.27
C LYS A 95 -1.18 2.10 -17.23
N THR A 96 -0.28 3.04 -17.48
CA THR A 96 0.90 3.31 -16.65
C THR A 96 0.89 4.74 -16.14
N PHE A 97 1.08 4.92 -14.83
CA PHE A 97 1.18 6.25 -14.21
C PHE A 97 2.30 6.24 -13.15
N MET A 98 2.87 7.42 -12.90
CA MET A 98 3.93 7.62 -11.90
C MET A 98 3.36 8.29 -10.65
N VAL A 99 3.76 7.81 -9.48
CA VAL A 99 3.31 8.37 -8.19
C VAL A 99 4.45 9.17 -7.55
N VAL A 100 4.20 10.46 -7.31
CA VAL A 100 5.15 11.40 -6.72
C VAL A 100 4.60 12.01 -5.42
N GLY A 101 5.47 12.52 -4.54
CA GLY A 101 5.09 13.19 -3.30
C GLY A 101 5.25 12.36 -2.02
N LYS A 102 4.50 12.72 -0.97
CA LYS A 102 4.49 12.02 0.33
C LYS A 102 3.42 10.91 0.34
N GLY A 103 3.65 9.85 1.12
CA GLY A 103 2.69 8.74 1.23
C GLY A 103 2.66 7.77 0.04
N ARG A 104 3.64 7.86 -0.88
CA ARG A 104 3.75 7.04 -2.11
C ARG A 104 3.48 5.55 -1.89
N THR A 105 4.16 4.93 -0.91
CA THR A 105 4.01 3.48 -0.65
C THR A 105 2.60 3.13 -0.17
N THR A 106 2.04 3.90 0.75
CA THR A 106 0.67 3.70 1.23
C THR A 106 -0.31 3.81 0.07
N PHE A 107 -0.21 4.86 -0.73
CA PHE A 107 -1.05 5.07 -1.91
C PHE A 107 -0.93 3.93 -2.92
N CYS A 108 0.29 3.56 -3.31
CA CYS A 108 0.54 2.46 -4.26
C CYS A 108 -0.04 1.15 -3.73
N THR A 109 0.17 0.82 -2.44
CA THR A 109 -0.36 -0.39 -1.82
C THR A 109 -1.89 -0.40 -1.85
N THR A 110 -2.54 0.71 -1.49
CA THR A 110 -4.01 0.83 -1.52
C THR A 110 -4.56 0.62 -2.91
N ILE A 111 -4.02 1.31 -3.93
CA ILE A 111 -4.48 1.16 -5.31
C ILE A 111 -4.23 -0.25 -5.84
N ILE A 112 -3.05 -0.83 -5.57
CA ILE A 112 -2.74 -2.21 -5.96
C ILE A 112 -3.77 -3.16 -5.37
N ASN A 113 -4.04 -3.07 -4.07
CA ASN A 113 -5.05 -3.92 -3.42
C ASN A 113 -6.45 -3.74 -4.02
N TYR A 114 -6.85 -2.52 -4.42
CA TYR A 114 -8.10 -2.32 -5.16
C TYR A 114 -8.11 -3.01 -6.53
N PHE A 115 -7.02 -2.98 -7.29
CA PHE A 115 -6.91 -3.75 -8.54
C PHE A 115 -6.98 -5.26 -8.31
N ILE A 116 -6.27 -5.77 -7.29
CA ILE A 116 -6.29 -7.20 -6.95
C ILE A 116 -7.71 -7.66 -6.55
N ARG A 117 -8.47 -6.83 -5.82
CA ARG A 117 -9.89 -7.11 -5.47
C ARG A 117 -10.78 -7.22 -6.70
N LEU A 118 -10.40 -6.61 -7.83
CA LEU A 118 -11.05 -6.79 -9.13
C LEU A 118 -10.42 -7.89 -9.99
N HIS A 119 -9.60 -8.77 -9.38
CA HIS A 119 -8.85 -9.82 -10.08
C HIS A 119 -7.93 -9.30 -11.20
N LYS A 120 -7.51 -8.03 -11.13
CA LYS A 120 -6.58 -7.42 -12.08
C LYS A 120 -5.17 -7.46 -11.49
N LYS A 121 -4.20 -7.94 -12.28
CA LYS A 121 -2.78 -7.94 -11.92
C LYS A 121 -2.17 -6.56 -12.16
N VAL A 122 -1.21 -6.16 -11.32
CA VAL A 122 -0.50 -4.88 -11.45
C VAL A 122 0.99 -5.14 -11.59
N LEU A 123 1.62 -4.48 -12.57
CA LEU A 123 3.08 -4.40 -12.65
C LEU A 123 3.56 -3.20 -11.82
N PHE A 124 4.06 -3.46 -10.62
CA PHE A 124 4.55 -2.41 -9.72
C PHE A 124 6.05 -2.20 -9.91
N THR A 125 6.45 -0.95 -10.16
CA THR A 125 7.85 -0.60 -10.39
C THR A 125 8.32 0.39 -9.34
N GLU A 126 9.36 0.03 -8.58
CA GLU A 126 10.02 0.91 -7.61
C GLU A 126 11.28 1.50 -8.24
N ILE A 127 11.30 2.83 -8.28
CA ILE A 127 12.40 3.61 -8.84
C ILE A 127 13.13 4.45 -7.76
N ASP A 128 12.61 4.48 -6.54
CA ASP A 128 13.25 5.15 -5.41
C ASP A 128 14.33 4.26 -4.80
N LEU A 129 15.59 4.61 -5.07
CA LEU A 129 16.76 3.90 -4.56
C LEU A 129 16.80 3.83 -3.03
N LYS A 130 16.19 4.78 -2.30
CA LYS A 130 16.19 4.72 -0.82
C LYS A 130 15.31 3.61 -0.30
N LYS A 131 14.25 3.26 -1.04
CA LYS A 131 13.34 2.17 -0.68
C LYS A 131 13.85 0.86 -1.25
N GLY A 132 13.81 0.74 -2.59
CA GLY A 132 13.94 -0.53 -3.29
C GLY A 132 12.83 -1.54 -2.89
N ASN A 133 12.40 -2.41 -3.82
CA ASN A 133 11.45 -3.48 -3.43
C ASN A 133 12.15 -4.66 -2.76
N ILE A 134 13.40 -4.95 -3.16
CA ILE A 134 14.19 -6.06 -2.60
C ILE A 134 15.12 -5.53 -1.50
N PHE A 135 15.95 -4.55 -1.85
CA PHE A 135 16.86 -3.89 -0.92
C PHE A 135 17.19 -2.46 -1.38
N PRO A 136 17.60 -1.56 -0.47
CA PRO A 136 18.00 -0.20 -0.82
C PRO A 136 19.13 -0.17 -1.85
N GLY A 137 19.06 0.77 -2.79
CA GLY A 137 19.97 0.93 -3.91
C GLY A 137 19.64 0.06 -5.12
N SER A 138 18.40 -0.44 -5.21
CA SER A 138 17.91 -1.21 -6.36
C SER A 138 16.74 -0.51 -7.05
N LEU A 139 16.72 -0.63 -8.39
CA LEU A 139 15.55 -0.36 -9.22
C LEU A 139 14.90 -1.70 -9.51
N SER A 140 13.57 -1.80 -9.43
CA SER A 140 12.92 -3.10 -9.57
C SER A 140 11.49 -3.01 -10.07
N THR A 141 11.04 -4.09 -10.72
CA THR A 141 9.65 -4.27 -11.13
C THR A 141 9.16 -5.66 -10.71
N ILE A 142 7.95 -5.72 -10.18
CA ILE A 142 7.32 -6.93 -9.62
C ILE A 142 5.91 -7.09 -10.19
N HIS A 143 5.51 -8.32 -10.47
CA HIS A 143 4.13 -8.64 -10.80
C HIS A 143 3.36 -8.91 -9.51
N VAL A 144 2.41 -8.05 -9.17
CA VAL A 144 1.54 -8.24 -8.02
C VAL A 144 0.22 -8.82 -8.51
N ASP A 145 -0.10 -10.03 -8.08
CA ASP A 145 -1.34 -10.74 -8.39
C ASP A 145 -2.07 -11.28 -7.15
N THR A 146 -1.49 -11.13 -5.97
CA THR A 146 -2.11 -11.45 -4.68
C THR A 146 -2.25 -10.22 -3.80
N LEU A 147 -3.20 -10.25 -2.87
CA LEU A 147 -3.44 -9.16 -1.93
C LEU A 147 -2.19 -8.90 -1.09
N VAL A 148 -1.84 -7.62 -0.93
CA VAL A 148 -0.76 -7.19 -0.03
C VAL A 148 -1.34 -7.03 1.36
N GLU A 149 -0.92 -7.90 2.27
CA GLU A 149 -1.42 -7.90 3.65
C GLU A 149 -0.94 -6.66 4.43
N TYR A 150 -1.72 -6.25 5.42
CA TYR A 150 -1.52 -5.03 6.22
C TYR A 150 -0.16 -4.97 6.92
N ASN A 151 0.39 -6.12 7.28
CA ASN A 151 1.62 -6.33 8.03
C ASN A 151 2.78 -6.91 7.18
N GLU A 152 2.55 -7.18 5.89
CA GLU A 152 3.56 -7.77 5.02
C GLU A 152 4.05 -6.79 3.94
N HIS A 153 5.24 -7.06 3.41
CA HIS A 153 5.73 -6.42 2.19
C HIS A 153 5.18 -7.13 0.95
N PHE A 154 5.42 -6.56 -0.23
CA PHE A 154 5.07 -7.22 -1.48
C PHE A 154 5.74 -8.59 -1.57
N LYS A 155 4.97 -9.62 -1.94
CA LYS A 155 5.53 -10.94 -2.23
C LYS A 155 6.45 -10.85 -3.45
N LEU A 156 7.69 -11.27 -3.28
CA LEU A 156 8.69 -11.22 -4.34
C LEU A 156 8.48 -12.40 -5.31
N SER A 157 7.60 -12.22 -6.29
CA SER A 157 7.40 -13.17 -7.38
C SER A 157 7.86 -12.56 -8.70
N ASN A 158 8.62 -13.32 -9.49
CA ASN A 158 9.08 -12.92 -10.83
C ASN A 158 9.68 -11.51 -10.91
N VAL A 159 10.51 -11.16 -9.92
CA VAL A 159 11.10 -9.83 -9.77
C VAL A 159 12.23 -9.63 -10.76
N LEU A 160 12.20 -8.52 -11.48
CA LEU A 160 13.36 -8.01 -12.21
C LEU A 160 13.95 -6.84 -11.41
N SER A 161 15.25 -6.90 -11.15
CA SER A 161 15.94 -5.84 -10.41
C SER A 161 17.30 -5.52 -11.00
N PHE A 162 17.61 -4.24 -11.04
CA PHE A 162 18.92 -3.70 -11.37
C PHE A 162 19.53 -3.07 -10.13
N TYR A 163 20.74 -3.50 -9.77
CA TYR A 163 21.45 -2.94 -8.63
C TYR A 163 22.22 -1.68 -9.05
N TYR A 164 21.95 -0.58 -8.36
CA TYR A 164 22.64 0.69 -8.56
C TYR A 164 23.87 0.85 -7.65
N GLY A 165 23.87 0.25 -6.45
CA GLY A 165 25.01 0.31 -5.53
C GLY A 165 24.97 1.42 -4.47
N SER A 166 23.95 2.30 -4.49
CA SER A 166 23.82 3.42 -3.57
C SER A 166 22.36 3.82 -3.39
N THR A 167 21.99 4.32 -2.21
CA THR A 167 20.64 4.85 -1.92
C THR A 167 20.43 6.26 -2.46
N GLU A 168 21.51 6.91 -2.89
CA GLU A 168 21.51 8.25 -3.47
C GLU A 168 22.09 8.20 -4.88
N ILE A 169 21.52 9.01 -5.77
CA ILE A 169 21.95 9.11 -7.17
C ILE A 169 23.26 9.91 -7.21
N LYS A 170 24.39 9.21 -7.15
CA LYS A 170 25.74 9.79 -7.25
C LYS A 170 26.25 9.88 -8.70
N ASN A 171 25.82 8.93 -9.52
CA ASN A 171 26.09 8.85 -10.95
C ASN A 171 24.74 8.84 -11.72
N LYS A 172 24.42 9.96 -12.37
CA LYS A 172 23.16 10.15 -13.10
C LYS A 172 23.10 9.34 -14.39
N ASP A 173 24.25 9.13 -15.05
CA ASP A 173 24.31 8.39 -16.31
C ASP A 173 24.03 6.91 -16.08
N LEU A 174 24.65 6.33 -15.05
CA LEU A 174 24.34 4.97 -14.60
C LEU A 174 22.86 4.83 -14.24
N TYR A 175 22.31 5.77 -13.48
CA TYR A 175 20.90 5.72 -13.08
C TYR A 175 19.97 5.75 -14.30
N THR A 176 20.26 6.63 -15.26
CA THR A 176 19.48 6.76 -16.51
C THR A 176 19.61 5.49 -17.36
N LEU A 177 20.79 4.89 -17.44
CA LEU A 177 21.03 3.62 -18.11
C LEU A 177 20.22 2.48 -17.46
N LEU A 178 20.20 2.38 -16.14
CA LEU A 178 19.42 1.34 -15.47
C LEU A 178 17.92 1.54 -15.67
N LEU A 179 17.44 2.79 -15.67
CA LEU A 179 16.05 3.10 -15.99
C LEU A 179 15.69 2.72 -17.44
N SER A 180 16.56 2.98 -18.42
CA SER A 180 16.31 2.58 -19.81
C SER A 180 16.26 1.06 -19.95
N ARG A 181 17.18 0.33 -19.31
CA ARG A 181 17.17 -1.14 -19.26
C ARG A 181 15.92 -1.70 -18.60
N LEU A 182 15.44 -1.06 -17.53
CA LEU A 182 14.20 -1.44 -16.86
C LEU A 182 12.99 -1.24 -17.78
N LYS A 183 12.92 -0.09 -18.47
CA LYS A 183 11.86 0.18 -19.45
C LYS A 183 11.87 -0.84 -20.60
N GLU A 184 13.03 -1.09 -21.20
CA GLU A 184 13.19 -2.10 -22.26
C GLU A 184 12.68 -3.48 -21.83
N ALA A 185 12.98 -3.88 -20.59
CA ALA A 185 12.54 -5.16 -20.07
C ALA A 185 11.03 -5.21 -19.77
N ILE A 186 10.42 -4.11 -19.36
CA ILE A 186 8.97 -3.99 -19.16
C ILE A 186 8.24 -4.05 -20.51
N ASP A 187 8.73 -3.33 -21.52
CA ASP A 187 8.09 -3.29 -22.84
C ASP A 187 8.20 -4.64 -23.58
N LYS A 188 9.25 -5.43 -23.35
CA LYS A 188 9.36 -6.81 -23.87
C LYS A 188 8.36 -7.81 -23.26
N LYS A 189 7.74 -7.47 -22.12
CA LYS A 189 6.77 -8.32 -21.43
C LYS A 189 5.31 -7.97 -21.74
N LYS A 190 5.06 -6.87 -22.46
CA LYS A 190 3.73 -6.52 -22.98
C LYS A 190 3.42 -7.34 -24.23
#